data_AF-A0A9J7NDR2-F1
#
_entry.id   AF-A0A9J7NDR2-F1
#
_cell.length_a   1.000
_cell.length_b   1.000
_cell.length_c   1.000
_cell.angle_alpha   90.00
_cell.angle_beta   90.00
_cell.angle_gamma   90.00
#
_symmetry.space_group_name_H-M   'P 1'
#
loop_
_entity.id
_entity.type
_entity.pdbx_description
1 polymer ?
#
loop_
_entity_poly.entity_id
_entity_poly.type
_entity_poly.pdbx_seq_one_letter_code
_entity_poly.pdbx_strand_id
1 'polypeptide(L)'
;MASYDAELDTSADRSCPVRGCPGFDSSVKLECRVCGRCCHTSCLTRKNKGDQHAMAAMENANTDKGWSCFDCENLGLLLEEEDTQLMMDNFDQHDPDQNTQVSVDEFVAFQQNLCRQMKGRELSEEEEQGARDAFDNIDINKDGSIGWWEFVTAESVRFLQKKPKEYLVKQLNPREIKRIRDIFKEQDFNGQGMLLQANYQEVIKQWMVGLGLEPKDGDYTKYLLVESVIVQWDTFLREHAISILSARPNISGKKHFLPVANRS
;
A
#
# COMPACT_ATOMS: atom_id res chain seq x y z
N MET A 1 -16.35 9.54 12.38
CA MET A 1 -16.19 8.25 11.68
C MET A 1 -17.22 8.18 10.58
N ALA A 2 -16.88 7.58 9.42
CA ALA A 2 -17.86 7.35 8.36
C ALA A 2 -18.88 6.32 8.86
N SER A 3 -20.11 6.77 9.13
CA SER A 3 -21.19 5.91 9.60
C SER A 3 -21.48 4.80 8.58
N TYR A 4 -21.86 3.61 9.08
CA TYR A 4 -22.11 2.43 8.25
C TYR A 4 -23.05 2.71 7.07
N ASP A 5 -24.11 3.49 7.28
CA ASP A 5 -25.09 3.82 6.25
C ASP A 5 -24.94 5.22 5.66
N ALA A 6 -23.90 5.97 6.02
CA ALA A 6 -23.68 7.28 5.43
C ALA A 6 -23.38 7.15 3.93
N GLU A 7 -24.09 7.93 3.12
CA GLU A 7 -23.71 8.12 1.73
C GLU A 7 -22.33 8.79 1.68
N LEU A 8 -21.46 8.26 0.82
CA LEU A 8 -20.11 8.74 0.63
C LEU A 8 -20.04 9.38 -0.75
N ASP A 9 -19.70 10.66 -0.80
CA ASP A 9 -19.42 11.32 -2.07
C ASP A 9 -18.12 10.77 -2.65
N THR A 10 -18.26 10.02 -3.74
CA THR A 10 -17.15 9.44 -4.49
C THR A 10 -16.85 10.22 -5.78
N SER A 11 -17.49 11.37 -5.97
CA SER A 11 -17.23 12.23 -7.13
C SER A 11 -15.80 12.78 -7.07
N ALA A 12 -15.21 12.98 -8.24
CA ALA A 12 -13.85 13.45 -8.37
C ALA A 12 -13.77 14.39 -9.58
N ASP A 13 -12.83 15.33 -9.52
CA ASP A 13 -12.48 16.15 -10.67
C ASP A 13 -12.01 15.24 -11.83
N ARG A 14 -12.63 15.42 -12.99
CA ARG A 14 -12.33 14.68 -14.23
C ARG A 14 -11.27 15.37 -15.08
N SER A 15 -10.71 16.48 -14.60
CA SER A 15 -9.53 17.12 -15.16
C SER A 15 -8.30 16.22 -14.95
N CYS A 16 -7.40 16.22 -15.94
CA CYS A 16 -6.18 15.43 -15.85
C CYS A 16 -5.10 16.20 -15.07
N PRO A 17 -4.60 15.68 -13.94
CA PRO A 17 -3.67 16.40 -13.06
C PRO A 17 -2.22 16.37 -13.56
N VAL A 18 -1.93 15.67 -14.67
CA VAL A 18 -0.57 15.56 -15.19
C VAL A 18 -0.10 16.93 -15.69
N ARG A 19 0.99 17.44 -15.12
CA ARG A 19 1.61 18.71 -15.51
C ARG A 19 1.89 18.73 -17.02
N GLY A 20 1.48 19.81 -17.69
CA GLY A 20 1.63 19.95 -19.14
C GLY A 20 0.58 19.17 -19.96
N CYS A 21 -0.49 18.70 -19.33
CA CYS A 21 -1.68 18.21 -20.04
C CYS A 21 -2.31 19.36 -20.84
N PRO A 22 -2.65 19.15 -22.13
CA PRO A 22 -3.27 20.18 -22.97
C PRO A 22 -4.76 20.43 -22.63
N GLY A 23 -5.35 19.68 -21.69
CA GLY A 23 -6.75 19.80 -21.27
C GLY A 23 -7.77 19.16 -22.22
N PHE A 24 -7.50 19.18 -23.53
CA PHE A 24 -8.37 18.65 -24.59
C PHE A 24 -7.84 17.34 -25.22
N ASP A 25 -7.03 16.58 -24.48
CA ASP A 25 -6.48 15.33 -24.98
C ASP A 25 -7.60 14.30 -25.22
N SER A 26 -7.61 13.68 -26.41
CA SER A 26 -8.63 12.73 -26.83
C SER A 26 -8.30 11.27 -26.48
N SER A 27 -7.17 11.01 -25.81
CA SER A 27 -6.81 9.67 -25.38
C SER A 27 -7.72 9.15 -24.27
N VAL A 28 -7.69 7.82 -24.08
CA VAL A 28 -8.45 7.15 -23.04
C VAL A 28 -8.09 7.74 -21.67
N LYS A 29 -9.10 7.94 -20.82
CA LYS A 29 -8.92 8.37 -19.45
C LYS A 29 -8.92 7.16 -18.53
N LEU A 30 -7.84 6.99 -17.76
CA LEU A 30 -7.74 6.02 -16.68
C LEU A 30 -8.24 6.67 -15.39
N GLU A 31 -9.16 6.01 -14.70
CA GLU A 31 -9.71 6.49 -13.44
C GLU A 31 -8.95 5.88 -12.26
N CYS A 32 -8.45 6.72 -11.36
CA CYS A 32 -7.78 6.25 -10.15
C CYS A 32 -8.76 5.50 -9.23
N ARG A 33 -8.43 4.27 -8.85
CA ARG A 33 -9.25 3.43 -7.95
C ARG A 33 -9.43 4.05 -6.56
N VAL A 34 -8.46 4.85 -6.11
CA VAL A 34 -8.45 5.48 -4.79
C VAL A 34 -9.26 6.77 -4.81
N CYS A 35 -8.91 7.74 -5.66
CA CYS A 35 -9.48 9.09 -5.59
C CYS A 35 -10.45 9.44 -6.72
N GLY A 36 -10.61 8.58 -7.74
CA GLY A 36 -11.48 8.84 -8.88
C GLY A 36 -10.98 9.86 -9.90
N ARG A 37 -9.81 10.49 -9.67
CA ARG A 37 -9.23 11.41 -10.66
C ARG A 37 -8.92 10.68 -11.96
N CYS A 38 -9.18 11.34 -13.08
CA CYS A 38 -8.91 10.79 -14.39
C CYS A 38 -7.54 11.24 -14.91
N CYS A 39 -6.76 10.33 -15.48
CA CYS A 39 -5.51 10.64 -16.15
C CYS A 39 -5.56 10.19 -17.62
N HIS A 40 -5.15 11.05 -18.55
CA HIS A 40 -5.02 10.67 -19.96
C HIS A 40 -3.89 9.64 -20.12
N THR A 41 -4.14 8.56 -20.86
CA THR A 41 -3.11 7.54 -21.13
C THR A 41 -1.88 8.14 -21.80
N SER A 42 -2.06 9.05 -22.76
CA SER A 42 -0.96 9.76 -23.43
C SER A 42 -0.06 10.53 -22.45
N CYS A 43 -0.67 11.17 -21.45
CA CYS A 43 0.04 11.98 -20.46
C CYS A 43 0.84 11.09 -19.50
N LEU A 44 0.27 9.97 -19.08
CA LEU A 44 0.97 8.98 -18.25
C LEU A 44 2.09 8.29 -19.02
N THR A 45 1.87 7.86 -20.26
CA THR A 45 2.92 7.25 -21.10
C THR A 45 4.10 8.19 -21.30
N ARG A 46 3.85 9.51 -21.48
CA ARG A 46 4.92 10.50 -21.56
C ARG A 46 5.65 10.67 -20.23
N LYS A 47 4.93 10.70 -19.10
CA LYS A 47 5.51 10.84 -17.75
C LYS A 47 6.35 9.63 -17.36
N ASN A 48 5.84 8.43 -17.62
CA ASN A 48 6.40 7.15 -17.19
C ASN A 48 7.26 6.50 -18.29
N LYS A 49 7.77 7.29 -19.24
CA LYS A 49 8.52 6.76 -20.37
C LYS A 49 9.78 6.04 -19.86
N GLY A 50 9.83 4.72 -20.08
CA GLY A 50 10.94 3.87 -19.65
C GLY A 50 10.69 3.12 -18.34
N ASP A 51 9.63 3.45 -17.62
CA ASP A 51 9.23 2.74 -16.39
C ASP A 51 8.26 1.60 -16.73
N GLN A 52 8.79 0.38 -16.81
CA GLN A 52 7.99 -0.81 -17.13
C GLN A 52 6.95 -1.12 -16.05
N HIS A 53 7.26 -0.85 -14.78
CA HIS A 53 6.36 -1.10 -13.68
C HIS A 53 5.13 -0.18 -13.76
N ALA A 54 5.34 1.12 -13.91
CA ALA A 54 4.26 2.08 -14.05
C ALA A 54 3.43 1.86 -15.32
N MET A 55 4.06 1.40 -16.41
CA MET A 55 3.35 1.06 -17.65
C MET A 55 2.48 -0.20 -17.48
N ALA A 56 2.99 -1.26 -16.85
CA ALA A 56 2.21 -2.46 -16.54
C ALA A 56 1.06 -2.17 -15.57
N ALA A 57 1.27 -1.27 -14.60
CA ALA A 57 0.22 -0.82 -13.70
C ALA A 57 -0.96 -0.17 -14.42
N MET A 58 -0.69 0.61 -15.48
CA MET A 58 -1.74 1.26 -16.28
C MET A 58 -2.62 0.25 -17.03
N GLU A 59 -2.09 -0.91 -17.42
CA GLU A 59 -2.88 -1.97 -18.08
C GLU A 59 -3.97 -2.54 -17.15
N ASN A 60 -3.71 -2.54 -15.83
CA ASN A 60 -4.68 -2.99 -14.82
C ASN A 60 -5.81 -1.99 -14.58
N ALA A 61 -5.72 -0.75 -15.08
CA ALA A 61 -6.69 0.31 -14.80
C ALA A 61 -8.13 -0.03 -15.20
N ASN A 62 -8.31 -0.84 -16.25
CA ASN A 62 -9.63 -1.26 -16.75
C ASN A 62 -10.09 -2.61 -16.18
N THR A 63 -9.36 -3.18 -15.22
CA THR A 63 -9.72 -4.42 -14.52
C THR A 63 -10.26 -4.12 -13.13
N ASP A 64 -10.84 -5.11 -12.45
CA ASP A 64 -11.33 -4.94 -11.07
C ASP A 64 -10.22 -4.56 -10.08
N LYS A 65 -8.97 -4.95 -10.38
CA LYS A 65 -7.76 -4.55 -9.62
C LYS A 65 -7.57 -3.04 -9.63
N GLY A 66 -7.91 -2.41 -10.76
CA GLY A 66 -7.77 -0.98 -11.00
C GLY A 66 -6.33 -0.51 -10.97
N TRP A 67 -6.18 0.81 -10.97
CA TRP A 67 -4.91 1.53 -10.98
C TRP A 67 -4.98 2.72 -10.04
N SER A 68 -3.90 3.04 -9.34
CA SER A 68 -3.77 4.22 -8.49
C SER A 68 -2.94 5.30 -9.20
N CYS A 69 -3.34 6.56 -9.11
CA CYS A 69 -2.53 7.66 -9.63
C CYS A 69 -1.28 7.91 -8.79
N PHE A 70 -0.33 8.65 -9.35
CA PHE A 70 0.96 8.99 -8.75
C PHE A 70 0.89 9.67 -7.37
N ASP A 71 -0.22 10.37 -7.07
CA ASP A 71 -0.43 10.93 -5.73
C ASP A 71 -0.92 9.85 -4.76
N CYS A 72 -1.85 9.00 -5.18
CA CYS A 72 -2.45 7.99 -4.31
C CYS A 72 -1.52 6.81 -4.06
N GLU A 73 -0.70 6.42 -5.03
CA GLU A 73 0.28 5.35 -4.85
C GLU A 73 1.44 5.75 -3.95
N ASN A 74 1.73 7.05 -3.83
CA ASN A 74 2.79 7.57 -2.97
C ASN A 74 2.30 7.73 -1.52
N LEU A 75 2.53 6.69 -0.72
CA LEU A 75 2.17 6.70 0.71
C LEU A 75 2.93 7.75 1.53
N GLY A 76 4.08 8.22 1.05
CA GLY A 76 4.85 9.27 1.72
C GLY A 76 4.08 10.59 1.82
N LEU A 77 3.12 10.84 0.92
CA LEU A 77 2.25 12.02 0.99
C LEU A 77 1.25 11.99 2.17
N LEU A 78 1.15 10.86 2.87
CA LEU A 78 0.31 10.70 4.07
C LEU A 78 1.09 10.93 5.37
N LEU A 79 2.37 11.24 5.27
CA LEU A 79 3.25 11.44 6.40
C LEU A 79 3.42 12.92 6.68
N GLU A 80 3.79 13.23 7.92
CA GLU A 80 4.20 14.58 8.31
C GLU A 80 5.60 14.87 7.74
N GLU A 81 5.96 16.14 7.67
CA GLU A 81 7.24 16.57 7.09
C GLU A 81 8.42 15.98 7.89
N GLU A 82 8.29 15.92 9.21
CA GLU A 82 9.30 15.35 10.10
C GLU A 82 9.51 13.85 9.86
N ASP A 83 8.42 13.09 9.65
CA ASP A 83 8.51 11.66 9.32
C ASP A 83 9.19 11.44 7.96
N THR A 84 8.87 12.30 6.99
CA THR A 84 9.45 12.26 5.64
C THR A 84 10.95 12.55 5.69
N GLN A 85 11.36 13.54 6.48
CA GLN A 85 12.78 13.85 6.68
C GLN A 85 13.52 12.68 7.33
N LEU A 86 12.93 12.04 8.34
CA LEU A 86 13.53 10.86 8.97
C LEU A 86 13.70 9.69 7.99
N MET A 87 12.80 9.54 7.01
CA MET A 87 12.98 8.55 5.94
C MET A 87 14.14 8.90 5.01
N MET A 88 14.30 10.17 4.65
CA MET A 88 15.44 10.61 3.84
C MET A 88 16.74 10.30 4.56
N ASP A 89 16.83 10.70 5.84
CA ASP A 89 18.01 10.45 6.67
C ASP A 89 18.29 8.94 6.84
N ASN A 90 17.24 8.11 6.87
CA ASN A 90 17.39 6.65 6.92
C ASN A 90 17.87 6.10 5.58
N PHE A 91 17.32 6.55 4.46
CA PHE A 91 17.73 6.14 3.12
C PHE A 91 19.21 6.49 2.85
N ASP A 92 19.63 7.70 3.20
CA ASP A 92 21.03 8.14 3.04
C ASP A 92 22.01 7.29 3.86
N GLN A 93 21.59 6.72 4.99
CA GLN A 93 22.42 5.78 5.75
C GLN A 93 22.54 4.41 5.07
N HIS A 94 21.54 4.03 4.27
CA HIS A 94 21.56 2.82 3.46
C HIS A 94 22.34 3.00 2.15
N ASP A 95 22.51 4.24 1.66
CA ASP A 95 23.20 4.61 0.41
C ASP A 95 24.52 5.36 0.71
N PRO A 96 25.59 4.65 1.14
CA PRO A 96 26.85 5.28 1.52
C PRO A 96 27.63 5.88 0.34
N ASP A 97 27.42 5.37 -0.89
CA ASP A 97 28.08 5.89 -2.09
C ASP A 97 27.31 7.04 -2.75
N GLN A 98 26.10 7.33 -2.25
CA GLN A 98 25.21 8.42 -2.66
C GLN A 98 24.82 8.33 -4.14
N ASN A 99 24.70 7.12 -4.67
CA ASN A 99 24.30 6.88 -6.05
C ASN A 99 22.77 6.96 -6.24
N THR A 100 22.02 7.25 -5.18
CA THR A 100 20.54 7.33 -5.08
C THR A 100 19.81 6.00 -5.21
N GLN A 101 20.53 4.89 -5.03
CA GLN A 101 20.02 3.53 -5.07
C GLN A 101 20.72 2.71 -4.00
N VAL A 102 19.97 1.83 -3.34
CA VAL A 102 20.55 0.92 -2.34
C VAL A 102 20.68 -0.46 -2.96
N SER A 103 21.90 -0.96 -3.11
CA SER A 103 22.14 -2.33 -3.55
C SER A 103 21.87 -3.36 -2.44
N VAL A 104 21.75 -4.63 -2.81
CA VAL A 104 21.58 -5.72 -1.83
C VAL A 104 22.72 -5.78 -0.82
N ASP A 105 23.96 -5.56 -1.28
CA ASP A 105 25.14 -5.63 -0.42
C ASP A 105 25.19 -4.45 0.56
N GLU A 106 24.81 -3.25 0.13
CA GLU A 106 24.68 -2.07 1.00
C GLU A 106 23.57 -2.26 2.03
N PHE A 107 22.43 -2.80 1.62
CA PHE A 107 21.33 -3.09 2.53
C PHE A 107 21.74 -4.09 3.61
N VAL A 108 22.39 -5.21 3.23
CA VAL A 108 22.89 -6.22 4.17
C VAL A 108 23.99 -5.65 5.06
N ALA A 109 24.93 -4.87 4.50
CA ALA A 109 25.99 -4.21 5.28
C ALA A 109 25.42 -3.24 6.32
N PHE A 110 24.35 -2.51 5.98
CA PHE A 110 23.64 -1.67 6.94
C PHE A 110 23.02 -2.49 8.08
N GLN A 111 22.31 -3.59 7.77
CA GLN A 111 21.77 -4.49 8.79
C GLN A 111 22.87 -5.08 9.68
N GLN A 112 24.03 -5.39 9.09
CA GLN A 112 25.20 -5.87 9.80
C GLN A 112 25.72 -4.84 10.79
N ASN A 113 25.83 -3.59 10.37
CA ASN A 113 26.26 -2.49 11.23
C ASN A 113 25.27 -2.23 12.38
N LEU A 114 23.95 -2.27 12.11
CA LEU A 114 22.94 -2.17 13.16
C LEU A 114 23.04 -3.32 14.17
N CYS A 115 23.24 -4.56 13.71
CA CYS A 115 23.38 -5.71 14.60
C CYS A 115 24.62 -5.57 15.51
N ARG A 116 25.76 -5.12 14.95
CA ARG A 116 26.97 -4.84 15.73
C ARG A 116 26.73 -3.78 16.79
N GLN A 117 26.06 -2.68 16.44
CA GLN A 117 25.78 -1.58 17.37
C GLN A 117 24.81 -1.98 18.48
N MET A 118 23.74 -2.71 18.15
CA MET A 118 22.66 -3.02 19.09
C MET A 118 22.89 -4.30 19.90
N LYS A 119 23.50 -5.33 19.30
CA LYS A 119 23.68 -6.66 19.90
C LYS A 119 25.15 -7.01 20.16
N GLY A 120 26.12 -6.21 19.67
CA GLY A 120 27.54 -6.48 19.85
C GLY A 120 28.06 -7.70 19.10
N ARG A 121 27.35 -8.18 18.07
CA ARG A 121 27.72 -9.37 17.29
C ARG A 121 27.46 -9.21 15.80
N GLU A 122 28.04 -10.11 15.01
CA GLU A 122 27.71 -10.24 13.58
C GLU A 122 26.28 -10.78 13.38
N LEU A 123 25.70 -10.59 12.20
CA LEU A 123 24.46 -11.28 11.82
C LEU A 123 24.74 -12.79 11.75
N SER A 124 23.77 -13.60 12.14
CA SER A 124 23.79 -15.03 11.80
C SER A 124 23.43 -15.22 10.32
N GLU A 125 23.73 -16.40 9.77
CA GLU A 125 23.32 -16.77 8.40
C GLU A 125 21.80 -16.62 8.19
N GLU A 126 21.00 -16.98 9.20
CA GLU A 126 19.54 -16.82 9.16
C GLU A 126 19.10 -15.34 9.11
N GLU A 127 19.75 -14.46 9.88
CA GLU A 127 19.44 -13.03 9.89
C GLU A 127 19.90 -12.35 8.58
N GLU A 128 21.03 -12.77 8.03
CA GLU A 128 21.50 -12.29 6.73
C GLU A 128 20.53 -12.71 5.61
N GLN A 129 20.10 -13.98 5.59
CA GLN A 129 19.10 -14.44 4.64
C GLN A 129 17.78 -13.67 4.80
N GLY A 130 17.35 -13.42 6.03
CA GLY A 130 16.17 -12.58 6.31
C GLY A 130 16.31 -11.15 5.79
N ALA A 131 17.51 -10.56 5.84
CA ALA A 131 17.78 -9.24 5.26
C ALA A 131 17.71 -9.25 3.73
N ARG A 132 18.25 -10.30 3.09
CA ARG A 132 18.14 -10.51 1.62
C ARG A 132 16.69 -10.71 1.18
N ASP A 133 15.91 -11.50 1.92
CA ASP A 133 14.48 -11.70 1.66
C ASP A 133 13.67 -10.41 1.84
N ALA A 134 14.10 -9.53 2.76
CA ALA A 134 13.50 -8.21 2.95
C ALA A 134 13.86 -7.27 1.81
N PHE A 135 15.12 -7.26 1.36
CA PHE A 135 15.57 -6.53 0.18
C PHE A 135 14.75 -6.93 -1.05
N ASP A 136 14.65 -8.24 -1.33
CA ASP A 136 13.85 -8.79 -2.42
C ASP A 136 12.36 -8.46 -2.30
N ASN A 137 11.86 -8.13 -1.12
CA ASN A 137 10.49 -7.69 -0.97
C ASN A 137 10.31 -6.20 -1.32
N ILE A 138 11.34 -5.38 -1.10
CA ILE A 138 11.32 -3.94 -1.35
C ILE A 138 11.67 -3.62 -2.80
N ASP A 139 12.61 -4.36 -3.41
CA ASP A 139 12.91 -4.32 -4.85
C ASP A 139 11.71 -4.89 -5.65
N ILE A 140 10.75 -4.02 -5.92
CA ILE A 140 9.47 -4.29 -6.59
C ILE A 140 9.72 -4.48 -8.08
N ASN A 141 10.57 -3.63 -8.68
CA ASN A 141 10.80 -3.63 -10.12
C ASN A 141 11.77 -4.73 -10.58
N LYS A 142 12.53 -5.35 -9.66
CA LYS A 142 13.50 -6.42 -9.90
C LYS A 142 14.72 -5.99 -10.71
N ASP A 143 15.18 -4.77 -10.49
CA ASP A 143 16.42 -4.26 -11.09
C ASP A 143 17.68 -4.52 -10.23
N GLY A 144 17.52 -5.09 -9.03
CA GLY A 144 18.63 -5.42 -8.13
C GLY A 144 19.08 -4.24 -7.26
N SER A 145 18.33 -3.16 -7.25
CA SER A 145 18.53 -1.97 -6.42
C SER A 145 17.21 -1.54 -5.79
N ILE A 146 17.28 -0.81 -4.67
CA ILE A 146 16.12 -0.17 -4.07
C ILE A 146 16.23 1.33 -4.34
N GLY A 147 15.32 1.83 -5.17
CA GLY A 147 15.16 3.28 -5.37
C GLY A 147 14.38 3.94 -4.25
N TRP A 148 14.43 5.29 -4.19
CA TRP A 148 13.67 6.07 -3.21
C TRP A 148 12.17 5.73 -3.17
N TRP A 149 11.53 5.56 -4.33
CA TRP A 149 10.09 5.26 -4.38
C TRP A 149 9.74 3.90 -3.75
N GLU A 150 10.57 2.87 -3.95
CA GLU A 150 10.38 1.54 -3.38
C GLU A 150 10.61 1.56 -1.87
N PHE A 151 11.67 2.24 -1.44
CA PHE A 151 11.97 2.46 -0.03
C PHE A 151 10.82 3.19 0.67
N VAL A 152 10.36 4.32 0.13
CA VAL A 152 9.23 5.08 0.69
C VAL A 152 7.97 4.24 0.74
N THR A 153 7.71 3.42 -0.29
CA THR A 153 6.53 2.54 -0.30
C THR A 153 6.56 1.57 0.88
N ALA A 154 7.70 0.95 1.16
CA ALA A 154 7.86 0.03 2.29
C ALA A 154 7.88 0.74 3.65
N GLU A 155 8.67 1.81 3.79
CA GLU A 155 8.86 2.53 5.05
C GLU A 155 7.64 3.34 5.46
N SER A 156 6.88 3.91 4.51
CA SER A 156 5.64 4.62 4.82
C SER A 156 4.65 3.74 5.56
N VAL A 157 4.55 2.46 5.20
CA VAL A 157 3.69 1.53 5.94
C VAL A 157 4.16 1.37 7.39
N ARG A 158 5.47 1.24 7.62
CA ARG A 158 6.04 1.11 8.98
C ARG A 158 5.79 2.35 9.84
N PHE A 159 5.87 3.54 9.26
CA PHE A 159 5.58 4.80 9.96
C PHE A 159 4.08 4.97 10.22
N LEU A 160 3.24 4.72 9.21
CA LEU A 160 1.78 4.79 9.35
C LEU A 160 1.27 3.80 10.40
N GLN A 161 1.85 2.60 10.51
CA GLN A 161 1.51 1.65 11.57
C GLN A 161 1.72 2.18 13.00
N LYS A 162 2.61 3.15 13.20
CA LYS A 162 2.88 3.79 14.50
C LYS A 162 1.90 4.95 14.80
N LYS A 163 1.19 5.45 13.79
CA LYS A 163 0.22 6.54 13.97
C LYS A 163 -1.06 6.02 14.64
N PRO A 164 -1.81 6.88 15.35
CA PRO A 164 -3.11 6.51 15.91
C PRO A 164 -4.08 5.98 14.85
N LYS A 165 -4.90 4.99 15.17
CA LYS A 165 -5.84 4.40 14.20
C LYS A 165 -6.85 5.42 13.67
N GLU A 166 -7.24 6.39 14.49
CA GLU A 166 -8.11 7.51 14.10
C GLU A 166 -7.46 8.41 13.05
N TYR A 167 -6.13 8.56 13.09
CA TYR A 167 -5.39 9.26 12.03
C TYR A 167 -5.52 8.49 10.72
N LEU A 168 -5.27 7.19 10.73
CA LEU A 168 -5.32 6.34 9.54
C LEU A 168 -6.70 6.33 8.89
N VAL A 169 -7.77 6.21 9.69
CA VAL A 169 -9.16 6.26 9.18
C VAL A 169 -9.45 7.59 8.48
N LYS A 170 -8.90 8.72 8.97
CA LYS A 170 -9.08 10.03 8.34
C LYS A 170 -8.34 10.16 7.00
N GLN A 171 -7.30 9.36 6.77
CA GLN A 171 -6.57 9.35 5.51
C GLN A 171 -7.26 8.51 4.41
N LEU A 172 -8.26 7.69 4.76
CA LEU A 172 -8.99 6.87 3.81
C LEU A 172 -9.84 7.73 2.86
N ASN A 173 -9.81 7.39 1.57
CA ASN A 173 -10.67 8.01 0.59
C ASN A 173 -12.10 7.43 0.68
N PRO A 174 -13.17 8.23 0.49
CA PRO A 174 -14.54 7.75 0.43
C PRO A 174 -14.76 6.54 -0.50
N ARG A 175 -14.04 6.45 -1.63
CA ARG A 175 -14.13 5.31 -2.55
C ARG A 175 -13.57 4.03 -1.96
N GLU A 176 -12.47 4.11 -1.23
CA GLU A 176 -11.86 2.95 -0.56
C GLU A 176 -12.79 2.41 0.53
N ILE A 177 -13.34 3.33 1.33
CA ILE A 177 -14.33 2.98 2.36
C ILE A 177 -15.56 2.34 1.71
N LYS A 178 -16.10 2.94 0.64
CA LYS A 178 -17.25 2.39 -0.08
C LYS A 178 -16.95 0.97 -0.59
N ARG A 179 -15.81 0.77 -1.26
CA ARG A 179 -15.44 -0.52 -1.85
C ARG A 179 -15.41 -1.64 -0.82
N ILE A 180 -14.72 -1.44 0.32
CA ILE A 180 -14.66 -2.47 1.37
C ILE A 180 -15.99 -2.61 2.11
N ARG A 181 -16.76 -1.52 2.24
CA ARG A 181 -18.09 -1.54 2.84
C ARG A 181 -19.10 -2.35 2.03
N ASP A 182 -19.07 -2.23 0.71
CA ASP A 182 -19.99 -2.97 -0.16
C ASP A 182 -19.77 -4.49 0.00
N ILE A 183 -18.50 -4.92 0.04
CA ILE A 183 -18.12 -6.32 0.35
C ILE A 183 -18.55 -6.71 1.78
N PHE A 184 -18.33 -5.84 2.77
CA PHE A 184 -18.76 -6.08 4.15
C PHE A 184 -20.28 -6.28 4.24
N LYS A 185 -21.07 -5.45 3.54
CA LYS A 185 -22.54 -5.49 3.51
C LYS A 185 -23.08 -6.79 2.93
N GLU A 186 -22.41 -7.36 1.94
CA GLU A 186 -22.78 -8.67 1.37
C GLU A 186 -22.65 -9.81 2.39
N GLN A 187 -21.80 -9.64 3.39
CA GLN A 187 -21.49 -10.64 4.42
C GLN A 187 -22.10 -10.32 5.80
N ASP A 188 -22.76 -9.16 5.94
CA ASP A 188 -23.36 -8.67 7.18
C ASP A 188 -24.53 -9.56 7.61
N PHE A 189 -24.43 -10.09 8.82
CA PHE A 189 -25.37 -11.10 9.31
C PHE A 189 -26.81 -10.58 9.45
N ASN A 190 -26.99 -9.29 9.75
CA ASN A 190 -28.31 -8.74 10.06
C ASN A 190 -28.55 -7.30 9.57
N GLY A 191 -27.65 -6.76 8.75
CA GLY A 191 -27.76 -5.39 8.24
C GLY A 191 -27.43 -4.31 9.27
N GLN A 192 -26.87 -4.69 10.44
CA GLN A 192 -26.52 -3.76 11.52
C GLN A 192 -25.02 -3.43 11.57
N GLY A 193 -24.27 -3.79 10.53
CA GLY A 193 -22.83 -3.54 10.47
C GLY A 193 -22.04 -4.51 11.33
N MET A 194 -22.42 -5.79 11.34
CA MET A 194 -21.77 -6.83 12.14
C MET A 194 -21.42 -8.07 11.32
N LEU A 195 -20.16 -8.49 11.40
CA LEU A 195 -19.69 -9.75 10.84
C LEU A 195 -19.50 -10.79 11.92
N LEU A 196 -19.95 -12.01 11.65
CA LEU A 196 -19.46 -13.19 12.36
C LEU A 196 -18.04 -13.53 11.90
N GLN A 197 -17.22 -14.10 12.77
CA GLN A 197 -15.84 -14.46 12.46
C GLN A 197 -15.69 -15.32 11.19
N ALA A 198 -16.63 -16.24 10.93
CA ALA A 198 -16.62 -17.07 9.72
C ALA A 198 -16.76 -16.25 8.42
N ASN A 199 -17.52 -15.16 8.46
CA ASN A 199 -17.77 -14.28 7.32
C ASN A 199 -16.66 -13.24 7.14
N TYR A 200 -15.98 -12.89 8.24
CA TYR A 200 -14.89 -11.91 8.23
C TYR A 200 -13.74 -12.31 7.29
N GLN A 201 -13.36 -13.59 7.26
CA GLN A 201 -12.35 -14.07 6.33
C GLN A 201 -12.76 -13.89 4.86
N GLU A 202 -14.03 -14.11 4.53
CA GLU A 202 -14.52 -13.96 3.16
C GLU A 202 -14.47 -12.49 2.71
N VAL A 203 -14.81 -11.54 3.60
CA VAL A 203 -14.68 -10.10 3.31
C VAL A 203 -13.23 -9.73 2.96
N ILE A 204 -12.28 -10.17 3.78
CA ILE A 204 -10.85 -9.88 3.54
C ILE A 204 -10.37 -10.53 2.24
N LYS A 205 -10.75 -11.79 2.01
CA LYS A 205 -10.41 -12.51 0.79
C LYS A 205 -10.94 -11.81 -0.47
N GLN A 206 -12.22 -11.48 -0.52
CA GLN A 206 -12.82 -10.80 -1.68
C GLN A 206 -12.18 -9.44 -1.94
N TRP A 207 -11.90 -8.68 -0.88
CA TRP A 207 -11.22 -7.40 -0.99
C TRP A 207 -9.80 -7.54 -1.57
N MET A 208 -9.00 -8.47 -1.04
CA MET A 208 -7.62 -8.70 -1.49
C MET A 208 -7.57 -9.22 -2.93
N VAL A 209 -8.42 -10.20 -3.27
CA VAL A 209 -8.55 -10.71 -4.66
C VAL A 209 -8.95 -9.59 -5.60
N GLY A 210 -9.93 -8.77 -5.20
CA GLY A 210 -10.36 -7.62 -5.98
C GLY A 210 -9.25 -6.61 -6.26
N LEU A 211 -8.17 -6.58 -5.47
CA LEU A 211 -7.02 -5.68 -5.63
C LEU A 211 -5.77 -6.36 -6.21
N GLY A 212 -5.80 -7.67 -6.46
CA GLY A 212 -4.62 -8.43 -6.91
C GLY A 212 -3.56 -8.60 -5.82
N LEU A 213 -4.00 -8.69 -4.55
CA LEU A 213 -3.17 -8.79 -3.36
C LEU A 213 -3.26 -10.19 -2.71
N GLU A 214 -3.53 -11.22 -3.51
CA GLU A 214 -3.67 -12.58 -3.00
C GLU A 214 -2.37 -13.08 -2.35
N PRO A 215 -2.43 -13.69 -1.15
CA PRO A 215 -1.26 -14.25 -0.52
C PRO A 215 -0.81 -15.52 -1.25
N LYS A 216 0.50 -15.69 -1.44
CA LYS A 216 1.07 -16.84 -2.18
C LYS A 216 0.74 -18.21 -1.55
N ASP A 217 0.59 -18.26 -0.23
CA ASP A 217 0.24 -19.46 0.53
C ASP A 217 -1.28 -19.70 0.59
N GLY A 218 -2.10 -18.77 0.08
CA GLY A 218 -3.55 -18.82 0.16
C GLY A 218 -4.12 -18.63 1.58
N ASP A 219 -3.28 -18.33 2.58
CA ASP A 219 -3.71 -18.14 3.96
C ASP A 219 -4.12 -16.69 4.20
N TYR A 220 -5.44 -16.47 4.23
CA TYR A 220 -6.04 -15.17 4.55
C TYR A 220 -6.17 -14.94 6.06
N THR A 221 -5.98 -15.96 6.89
CA THR A 221 -6.24 -15.84 8.33
C THR A 221 -5.26 -14.89 9.01
N LYS A 222 -4.02 -14.80 8.50
CA LYS A 222 -3.02 -13.82 8.97
C LYS A 222 -3.41 -12.36 8.77
N TYR A 223 -4.43 -12.06 7.96
CA TYR A 223 -4.95 -10.69 7.79
C TYR A 223 -6.19 -10.41 8.63
N LEU A 224 -6.59 -11.32 9.53
CA LEU A 224 -7.69 -11.10 10.45
C LEU A 224 -7.20 -10.31 11.67
N LEU A 225 -7.08 -8.99 11.52
CA LEU A 225 -6.55 -8.08 12.54
C LEU A 225 -7.47 -7.89 13.77
N VAL A 226 -8.70 -8.40 13.71
CA VAL A 226 -9.66 -8.33 14.82
C VAL A 226 -9.92 -9.73 15.38
N GLU A 227 -9.53 -9.96 16.62
CA GLU A 227 -9.80 -11.19 17.36
C GLU A 227 -11.11 -11.06 18.15
N SER A 228 -12.24 -11.15 17.44
CA SER A 228 -13.57 -11.14 18.05
C SER A 228 -14.51 -12.08 17.31
N VAL A 229 -15.44 -12.68 18.05
CA VAL A 229 -16.53 -13.50 17.49
C VAL A 229 -17.45 -12.66 16.60
N ILE A 230 -17.67 -11.41 17.00
CA ILE A 230 -18.47 -10.42 16.28
C ILE A 230 -17.61 -9.19 16.01
N VAL A 231 -17.47 -8.83 14.75
CA VAL A 231 -16.69 -7.68 14.31
C VAL A 231 -17.65 -6.59 13.82
N GLN A 232 -17.70 -5.47 14.54
CA GLN A 232 -18.47 -4.30 14.14
C GLN A 232 -17.76 -3.52 13.03
N TRP A 233 -18.52 -2.92 12.11
CA TRP A 233 -18.00 -2.11 11.00
C TRP A 233 -16.94 -1.08 11.44
N ASP A 234 -17.24 -0.32 12.50
CA ASP A 234 -16.36 0.72 13.00
C ASP A 234 -15.01 0.16 13.49
N THR A 235 -15.05 -1.00 14.14
CA THR A 235 -13.84 -1.71 14.58
C THR A 235 -13.12 -2.30 13.38
N PHE A 236 -13.82 -2.96 12.46
CA PHE A 236 -13.25 -3.49 11.24
C PHE A 236 -12.50 -2.39 10.46
N LEU A 237 -13.15 -1.27 10.16
CA LEU A 237 -12.56 -0.19 9.38
C LEU A 237 -11.36 0.43 10.10
N ARG A 238 -11.45 0.63 11.42
CA ARG A 238 -10.37 1.21 12.23
C ARG A 238 -9.14 0.31 12.27
N GLU A 239 -9.33 -1.00 12.42
CA GLU A 239 -8.23 -1.97 12.47
C GLU A 239 -7.62 -2.21 11.07
N HIS A 240 -8.44 -2.11 10.01
CA HIS A 240 -8.01 -2.31 8.61
C HIS A 240 -7.57 -1.05 7.87
N ALA A 241 -7.66 0.13 8.49
CA ALA A 241 -7.31 1.39 7.82
C ALA A 241 -5.88 1.34 7.24
N ILE A 242 -4.93 0.80 8.00
CA ILE A 242 -3.56 0.64 7.51
C ILE A 242 -3.48 -0.33 6.32
N SER A 243 -4.19 -1.47 6.35
CA SER A 243 -4.23 -2.41 5.23
C SER A 243 -4.78 -1.75 3.96
N ILE A 244 -5.82 -0.93 4.10
CA ILE A 244 -6.42 -0.20 2.98
C ILE A 244 -5.44 0.83 2.40
N LEU A 245 -4.75 1.60 3.25
CA LEU A 245 -3.72 2.55 2.80
C LEU A 245 -2.55 1.82 2.13
N SER A 246 -2.04 0.75 2.73
CA SER A 246 -0.95 -0.07 2.20
C SER A 246 -1.29 -0.76 0.88
N ALA A 247 -2.57 -0.83 0.49
CA ALA A 247 -3.03 -1.37 -0.78
C ALA A 247 -3.07 -0.34 -1.92
N ARG A 248 -2.78 0.95 -1.66
CA ARG A 248 -2.78 1.98 -2.70
C ARG A 248 -1.68 1.81 -3.75
N PRO A 249 -0.44 1.43 -3.43
CA PRO A 249 0.61 1.26 -4.42
C PRO A 249 0.24 0.27 -5.54
N ASN A 250 0.75 0.49 -6.74
CA ASN A 250 0.46 -0.31 -7.92
C ASN A 250 1.25 -1.64 -7.98
N ILE A 251 1.29 -2.38 -6.87
CA ILE A 251 2.13 -3.57 -6.68
C ILE A 251 1.40 -4.90 -6.88
N SER A 252 0.32 -4.93 -7.69
CA SER A 252 -0.45 -6.15 -7.96
C SER A 252 0.44 -7.30 -8.46
N GLY A 253 0.28 -8.49 -7.89
CA GLY A 253 1.09 -9.67 -8.23
C GLY A 253 2.53 -9.65 -7.67
N LYS A 254 2.89 -8.63 -6.89
CA LYS A 254 4.12 -8.57 -6.10
C LYS A 254 3.78 -8.87 -4.64
N LYS A 255 4.80 -9.13 -3.82
CA LYS A 255 4.60 -9.29 -2.38
C LYS A 255 4.25 -7.91 -1.80
N HIS A 256 3.18 -7.84 -1.02
CA HIS A 256 2.62 -6.59 -0.51
C HIS A 256 3.06 -6.33 0.92
N PHE A 257 2.95 -5.08 1.37
CA PHE A 257 3.30 -4.65 2.74
C PHE A 257 2.10 -4.63 3.71
N LEU A 258 1.01 -5.33 3.39
CA LEU A 258 -0.16 -5.40 4.27
C LEU A 258 0.25 -5.91 5.66
N PRO A 259 -0.20 -5.25 6.74
CA PRO A 259 0.00 -5.73 8.10
C PRO A 259 -0.66 -7.10 8.30
N VAL A 260 -0.03 -7.94 9.12
CA VAL A 260 -0.57 -9.23 9.55
C VAL A 260 -0.85 -9.21 11.05
N ALA A 261 -1.78 -10.05 11.49
CA ALA A 261 -2.07 -10.26 12.89
C ALA A 261 -0.85 -10.89 13.57
N ASN A 262 -0.37 -10.26 14.65
CA ASN A 262 0.64 -10.83 15.52
C ASN A 262 -0.02 -11.91 16.39
N ARG A 263 -0.10 -13.14 15.87
CA ARG A 263 -0.58 -14.28 16.65
C ARG A 263 0.59 -14.82 17.47
N SER A 264 0.55 -14.57 18.77
CA SER A 264 1.45 -15.16 19.77
C SER A 264 1.16 -16.63 20.00
#